data_AF-A0A1R2BZP6-F1
#
_entry.id   AF-A0A1R2BZP6-F1
#
_cell.length_a   1.000
_cell.length_b   1.000
_cell.length_c   1.000
_cell.angle_alpha   90.00
_cell.angle_beta   90.00
_cell.angle_gamma   90.00
#
_symmetry.space_group_name_H-M   'P 1'
#
loop_
_entity.id
_entity.type
_entity.pdbx_description
1 polymer ?
#
loop_
_entity_poly.entity_id
_entity_poly.type
_entity_poly.pdbx_seq_one_letter_code
_entity_poly.pdbx_strand_id
1 'polypeptide(L)'
;MAYKCLQKYCPELALIECNCPNNPRFCHSHYIDHSVSSKCYSRSVDKEYAIDLMRINETKNAIIKLRDDSINLAEKMILMINNCLKNNLKFIKNKIKASSVWIYQTNSESLESINNWISNQKLIKRDQDQLNRGILKLFDLNNIICKEEYEIKIEKLEVENKKLNEKLEETTQNVKILQNELKITRNIYQEKEVDIEHLKKVQDDKLTGALNKIIFLEEERKKDEEKYRKIIFESEKECKIALENYEKLLKQSGYSENKIYRLDDGLKKSSVIRPEKRKY
;
A
#
# COMPACT_ATOMS: atom_id res chain seq x y z
N MET A 1 21.89 -3.83 -20.38
CA MET A 1 21.97 -4.68 -19.18
C MET A 1 22.14 -3.76 -17.99
N ALA A 2 21.35 -3.93 -16.91
CA ALA A 2 21.49 -3.07 -15.74
C ALA A 2 22.49 -3.68 -14.75
N TYR A 3 23.55 -2.95 -14.40
CA TYR A 3 24.48 -3.31 -13.32
C TYR A 3 23.88 -3.06 -11.93
N LYS A 4 22.60 -3.41 -11.76
CA LYS A 4 21.84 -3.19 -10.53
C LYS A 4 21.74 -4.49 -9.76
N CYS A 5 21.97 -4.44 -8.45
CA CYS A 5 21.81 -5.60 -7.60
C CYS A 5 20.35 -6.08 -7.62
N LEU A 6 20.15 -7.39 -7.76
CA LEU A 6 18.83 -8.01 -7.77
C LEU A 6 18.12 -7.88 -6.41
N GLN A 7 18.89 -7.73 -5.32
CA GLN A 7 18.31 -7.49 -4.00
C GLN A 7 17.47 -6.20 -4.00
N LYS A 8 16.21 -6.31 -3.56
CA LYS A 8 15.29 -5.17 -3.49
C LYS A 8 15.91 -4.04 -2.66
N TYR A 9 15.79 -2.82 -3.19
CA TYR A 9 16.27 -1.58 -2.56
C TYR A 9 17.79 -1.49 -2.34
N CYS A 10 18.58 -2.40 -2.91
CA CYS A 10 20.03 -2.27 -2.87
C CYS A 10 20.51 -1.25 -3.93
N PRO A 11 21.23 -0.18 -3.53
CA PRO A 11 21.78 0.80 -4.47
C PRO A 11 23.12 0.35 -5.07
N GLU A 12 23.73 -0.71 -4.53
CA GLU A 12 25.08 -1.15 -4.88
C GLU A 12 25.17 -1.74 -6.29
N LEU A 13 26.36 -1.59 -6.87
CA LEU A 13 26.69 -2.09 -8.19
C LEU A 13 26.76 -3.62 -8.21
N ALA A 14 26.11 -4.23 -9.20
CA ALA A 14 26.11 -5.67 -9.35
C ALA A 14 27.21 -6.16 -10.29
N LEU A 15 28.36 -6.47 -9.67
CA LEU A 15 29.58 -6.91 -10.35
C LEU A 15 29.76 -8.44 -10.33
N ILE A 16 28.84 -9.16 -9.69
CA ILE A 16 28.88 -10.62 -9.60
C ILE A 16 27.64 -11.18 -10.30
N GLU A 17 27.87 -12.01 -11.31
CA GLU A 17 26.81 -12.74 -12.01
C GLU A 17 26.83 -14.20 -11.54
N CYS A 18 25.73 -14.66 -10.94
CA CYS A 18 25.57 -16.06 -10.51
C CYS A 18 25.01 -16.90 -11.68
N ASN A 19 25.34 -18.18 -11.71
CA ASN A 19 24.88 -19.13 -12.73
C ASN A 19 23.46 -19.70 -12.49
N CYS A 20 22.73 -19.16 -11.52
CA CYS A 20 21.32 -19.46 -11.31
C CYS A 20 20.49 -19.12 -12.57
N PRO A 21 19.29 -19.70 -12.73
CA PRO A 21 18.41 -19.36 -13.85
C PRO A 21 18.22 -17.85 -14.01
N ASN A 22 18.30 -17.36 -15.25
CA ASN A 22 18.28 -15.94 -15.63
C ASN A 22 19.55 -15.13 -15.29
N ASN A 23 20.65 -15.78 -14.89
CA ASN A 23 21.95 -15.17 -14.61
C ASN A 23 21.83 -13.92 -13.71
N PRO A 24 21.27 -14.07 -12.49
CA PRO A 24 21.02 -12.94 -11.62
C PRO A 24 22.35 -12.27 -11.21
N ARG A 25 22.33 -10.93 -11.14
CA ARG A 25 23.48 -10.13 -10.74
C ARG A 25 23.29 -9.55 -9.34
N PHE A 26 24.35 -9.60 -8.54
CA PHE A 26 24.37 -9.12 -7.17
C PHE A 26 25.59 -8.25 -6.91
N CYS A 27 25.51 -7.38 -5.90
CA CYS A 27 26.70 -6.84 -5.28
C CYS A 27 27.39 -7.92 -4.42
N HIS A 28 28.61 -7.64 -3.96
CA HIS A 28 29.40 -8.62 -3.23
C HIS A 28 28.71 -9.16 -1.97
N SER A 29 28.11 -8.29 -1.15
CA SER A 29 27.43 -8.70 0.08
C SER A 29 26.24 -9.61 -0.18
N HIS A 30 25.32 -9.21 -1.06
CA HIS A 30 24.12 -10.00 -1.36
C HIS A 30 24.44 -11.28 -2.14
N TYR A 31 25.55 -11.34 -2.87
CA TYR A 31 26.02 -12.59 -3.45
C TYR A 31 26.44 -13.59 -2.36
N ILE A 32 27.13 -13.15 -1.30
CA ILE A 32 27.54 -14.02 -0.20
C ILE A 32 26.29 -14.66 0.43
N ASP A 33 25.28 -13.85 0.79
CA ASP A 33 24.02 -14.34 1.36
C ASP A 33 23.30 -15.33 0.44
N HIS A 34 23.27 -15.04 -0.86
CA HIS A 34 22.71 -15.92 -1.86
C HIS A 34 23.49 -17.23 -1.98
N SER A 35 24.82 -17.18 -1.98
CA SER A 35 25.68 -18.35 -2.18
C SER A 35 25.57 -19.36 -1.02
N VAL A 36 25.38 -18.86 0.22
CA VAL A 36 25.18 -19.71 1.41
C VAL A 36 23.92 -20.55 1.28
N SER A 37 22.84 -19.98 0.74
CA SER A 37 21.55 -20.67 0.59
C SER A 37 21.44 -21.54 -0.66
N SER A 38 22.04 -21.11 -1.77
CA SER A 38 21.84 -21.71 -3.09
C SER A 38 22.95 -22.64 -3.57
N LYS A 39 24.15 -22.58 -2.97
CA LYS A 39 25.36 -23.29 -3.43
C LYS A 39 25.66 -23.06 -4.93
N CYS A 40 25.40 -21.86 -5.44
CA CYS A 40 25.67 -21.49 -6.84
C CYS A 40 27.13 -21.09 -7.09
N TYR A 41 27.54 -21.08 -8.37
CA TYR A 41 28.82 -20.52 -8.81
C TYR A 41 28.61 -19.11 -9.36
N SER A 42 29.66 -18.29 -9.34
CA SER A 42 29.62 -16.96 -9.93
C SER A 42 30.85 -16.64 -10.75
N ARG A 43 30.70 -15.59 -11.56
CA ARG A 43 31.79 -14.92 -12.27
C ARG A 43 31.73 -13.42 -12.00
N SER A 44 32.89 -12.79 -12.00
CA SER A 44 32.96 -11.33 -12.04
C SER A 44 32.55 -10.83 -13.44
N VAL A 45 31.82 -9.72 -13.48
CA VAL A 45 31.51 -8.96 -14.70
C VAL A 45 32.20 -7.59 -14.72
N ASP A 46 33.30 -7.44 -13.98
CA ASP A 46 34.06 -6.18 -13.87
C ASP A 46 34.60 -5.72 -15.22
N LYS A 47 35.05 -6.67 -16.05
CA LYS A 47 35.61 -6.37 -17.38
C LYS A 47 34.54 -5.83 -18.31
N GLU A 48 33.37 -6.46 -18.34
CA GLU A 48 32.23 -6.01 -19.12
C GLU A 48 31.75 -4.63 -18.65
N TYR A 49 31.67 -4.43 -17.33
CA TYR A 49 31.34 -3.12 -16.75
C TYR A 49 32.33 -2.03 -17.18
N ALA A 50 33.63 -2.31 -17.13
CA ALA A 50 34.66 -1.36 -17.54
C ALA A 50 34.58 -1.02 -19.03
N ILE A 51 34.31 -2.00 -19.90
CA ILE A 51 34.11 -1.79 -21.34
C ILE A 51 32.87 -0.92 -21.59
N ASP A 52 31.75 -1.22 -20.94
CA ASP A 52 30.54 -0.41 -21.07
C ASP A 52 30.75 1.02 -20.56
N LEU A 53 31.48 1.19 -19.46
CA LEU A 53 31.83 2.52 -18.94
C LEU A 53 32.73 3.30 -19.91
N MET A 54 33.71 2.64 -20.53
CA MET A 54 34.52 3.24 -21.60
C MET A 54 33.65 3.70 -22.76
N ARG A 55 32.76 2.84 -23.27
CA ARG A 55 31.84 3.18 -24.37
C ARG A 55 30.93 4.35 -24.04
N ILE A 56 30.41 4.41 -22.81
CA ILE A 56 29.61 5.54 -22.34
C ILE A 56 30.45 6.83 -22.36
N ASN A 57 31.69 6.78 -21.89
CA ASN A 57 32.57 7.94 -21.88
C ASN A 57 32.99 8.37 -23.30
N GLU A 58 33.29 7.43 -24.19
CA GLU A 58 33.54 7.69 -25.61
C GLU A 58 32.34 8.37 -26.27
N THR A 59 31.14 7.87 -26.00
CA THR A 59 29.89 8.47 -26.49
C THR A 59 29.70 9.89 -25.96
N LYS A 60 29.92 10.11 -24.65
CA LYS A 60 29.87 11.45 -24.06
C LYS A 60 30.88 12.40 -24.71
N ASN A 61 32.11 11.94 -24.92
CA ASN A 61 33.16 12.73 -25.56
C ASN A 61 32.81 13.05 -27.02
N ALA A 62 32.23 12.11 -27.76
CA ALA A 62 31.74 12.33 -29.12
C ALA A 62 30.61 13.38 -29.15
N ILE A 63 29.67 13.33 -28.20
CA ILE A 63 28.60 14.33 -28.06
C ILE A 63 29.17 15.71 -27.73
N ILE A 64 30.13 15.79 -26.78
CA ILE A 64 30.81 17.04 -26.42
C ILE A 64 31.53 17.62 -27.64
N LYS A 65 32.27 16.78 -28.37
CA LYS A 65 32.96 17.19 -29.60
C LYS A 65 31.98 17.71 -30.65
N LEU A 66 30.87 17.01 -30.89
CA LEU A 66 29.84 17.45 -31.84
C LEU A 66 29.24 18.81 -31.43
N ARG A 67 29.00 19.02 -30.13
CA ARG A 67 28.55 20.31 -29.59
C ARG A 67 29.56 21.41 -29.91
N ASP A 68 30.83 21.18 -29.60
CA ASP A 68 31.88 22.19 -29.77
C ASP A 68 32.12 22.48 -31.27
N ASP A 69 32.09 21.45 -32.13
CA ASP A 69 32.15 21.59 -33.59
C ASP A 69 30.96 22.40 -34.14
N SER A 70 29.76 22.20 -33.58
CA SER A 70 28.56 22.97 -33.94
C SER A 70 28.69 24.45 -33.55
N ILE A 71 29.22 24.74 -32.36
CA ILE A 71 29.50 26.12 -31.90
C ILE A 71 30.53 26.78 -32.82
N ASN A 72 31.65 26.10 -33.09
CA ASN A 72 32.70 26.59 -33.98
C ASN A 72 32.19 26.85 -35.41
N LEU A 73 31.29 26.01 -35.92
CA LEU A 73 30.65 26.22 -37.22
C LEU A 73 29.77 27.47 -37.20
N ALA A 74 28.94 27.65 -36.16
CA ALA A 74 28.09 28.83 -36.02
C ALA A 74 28.92 30.12 -35.98
N GLU A 75 30.01 30.15 -35.23
CA GLU A 75 30.92 31.30 -35.16
C GLU A 75 31.54 31.63 -36.53
N LYS A 76 31.98 30.61 -37.28
CA LYS A 76 32.48 30.78 -38.65
C LYS A 76 31.40 31.34 -39.58
N MET A 77 30.16 30.86 -39.48
CA MET A 77 29.03 31.37 -40.26
C MET A 77 28.74 32.83 -39.94
N ILE A 78 28.74 33.22 -38.66
CA ILE A 78 28.57 34.61 -38.22
C ILE A 78 29.67 35.51 -38.81
N LEU A 79 30.93 35.08 -38.75
CA LEU A 79 32.06 35.81 -39.34
C LEU A 79 31.90 35.98 -40.86
N MET A 80 31.50 34.92 -41.56
CA MET A 80 31.25 34.97 -43.01
C MET A 80 30.12 35.95 -43.35
N ILE A 81 28.99 35.89 -42.63
CA ILE A 81 27.86 36.82 -42.82
C ILE A 81 28.29 38.26 -42.59
N ASN A 82 29.05 38.53 -41.51
CA ASN A 82 29.54 39.86 -41.20
C ASN A 82 30.50 40.40 -42.27
N ASN A 83 31.40 39.55 -42.79
CA ASN A 83 32.29 39.93 -43.89
C ASN A 83 31.54 40.22 -45.18
N CYS A 84 30.54 39.40 -45.53
CA CYS A 84 29.67 39.64 -46.67
C CYS A 84 28.92 40.96 -46.53
N LEU A 85 28.37 41.25 -45.36
CA LEU A 85 27.70 42.52 -45.06
C LEU A 85 28.66 43.71 -45.22
N LYS A 86 29.86 43.63 -44.63
CA LYS A 86 30.89 44.68 -44.73
C LYS A 86 31.28 44.96 -46.19
N ASN A 87 31.46 43.91 -47.00
CA ASN A 87 31.76 44.03 -48.42
C ASN A 87 30.60 44.66 -49.20
N ASN A 88 29.35 44.24 -48.93
CA ASN A 88 28.16 44.81 -49.54
C ASN A 88 28.01 46.30 -49.20
N LEU A 89 28.18 46.69 -47.93
CA LEU A 89 28.12 48.09 -47.50
C LEU A 89 29.24 48.93 -48.15
N LYS A 90 30.45 48.39 -48.27
CA LYS A 90 31.55 49.04 -48.98
C LYS A 90 31.21 49.25 -50.46
N PHE A 91 30.64 48.24 -51.11
CA PHE A 91 30.20 48.34 -52.50
C PHE A 91 29.12 49.42 -52.69
N ILE A 92 28.08 49.41 -51.84
CA ILE A 92 27.03 50.44 -51.85
C ILE A 92 27.61 51.83 -51.66
N LYS A 93 28.52 52.01 -50.68
CA LYS A 93 29.19 53.29 -50.43
C LYS A 93 29.99 53.76 -51.65
N ASN A 94 30.68 52.85 -52.34
CA ASN A 94 31.40 53.17 -53.56
C ASN A 94 30.45 53.56 -54.71
N LYS A 95 29.30 52.90 -54.83
CA LYS A 95 28.26 53.27 -55.80
C LYS A 95 27.67 54.64 -55.53
N ILE A 96 27.37 54.97 -54.27
CA ILE A 96 26.93 56.33 -53.87
C ILE A 96 27.96 57.38 -54.30
N LYS A 97 29.24 57.15 -53.99
CA LYS A 97 30.32 58.07 -54.40
C LYS A 97 30.40 58.24 -55.93
N ALA A 98 30.29 57.15 -56.68
CA ALA A 98 30.30 57.20 -58.14
C ALA A 98 29.11 57.98 -58.69
N SER A 99 27.91 57.76 -58.16
CA SER A 99 26.71 58.53 -58.52
C SER A 99 26.89 60.03 -58.28
N SER A 100 27.51 60.44 -57.18
CA SER A 100 27.81 61.86 -56.93
C SER A 100 28.71 62.47 -58.00
N VAL A 101 29.68 61.72 -58.52
CA VAL A 101 30.55 62.19 -59.63
C VAL A 101 29.76 62.31 -60.94
N TRP A 102 28.88 61.34 -61.23
CA TRP A 102 28.11 61.31 -62.48
C TRP A 102 27.11 62.46 -62.62
N ILE A 103 26.61 62.99 -61.52
CA ILE A 103 25.73 64.18 -61.52
C ILE A 103 26.43 65.35 -62.22
N TYR A 104 27.72 65.58 -61.94
CA TYR A 104 28.49 66.66 -62.55
C TYR A 104 28.89 66.37 -64.01
N GLN A 105 28.91 65.09 -64.39
CA GLN A 105 29.28 64.63 -65.74
C GLN A 105 28.07 64.48 -66.68
N THR A 106 26.86 64.86 -66.26
CA THR A 106 25.62 64.72 -67.06
C THR A 106 25.36 63.30 -67.59
N ASN A 107 25.82 62.27 -66.89
CA ASN A 107 25.70 60.87 -67.31
C ASN A 107 24.37 60.24 -66.85
N SER A 108 23.28 60.61 -67.52
CA SER A 108 21.91 60.19 -67.19
C SER A 108 21.70 58.67 -67.26
N GLU A 109 22.26 58.01 -68.28
CA GLU A 109 22.14 56.55 -68.46
C GLU A 109 22.73 55.76 -67.28
N SER A 110 23.88 56.18 -66.76
CA SER A 110 24.53 55.50 -65.63
C SER A 110 23.73 55.67 -64.33
N LEU A 111 23.09 56.83 -64.15
CA LEU A 111 22.19 57.08 -63.02
C LEU A 111 20.93 56.23 -63.10
N GLU A 112 20.33 56.11 -64.28
CA GLU A 112 19.15 55.26 -64.52
C GLU A 112 19.47 53.78 -64.28
N SER A 113 20.64 53.31 -64.75
CA SER A 113 21.11 51.94 -64.49
C SER A 113 21.25 51.64 -62.98
N ILE A 114 21.79 52.56 -62.18
CA ILE A 114 21.85 52.39 -60.72
C ILE A 114 20.45 52.39 -60.10
N ASN A 115 19.56 53.29 -60.50
CA ASN A 115 18.19 53.33 -59.98
C ASN A 115 17.44 52.02 -60.28
N ASN A 116 17.60 51.48 -61.49
CA ASN A 116 17.05 50.18 -61.87
C ASN A 116 17.64 49.04 -61.02
N TRP A 117 18.97 49.05 -60.81
CA TRP A 117 19.63 48.06 -59.95
C TRP A 117 19.08 48.09 -58.51
N ILE A 118 18.97 49.27 -57.89
CA ILE A 118 18.45 49.45 -56.52
C ILE A 118 16.99 48.98 -56.44
N SER A 119 16.15 49.40 -57.39
CA SER A 119 14.73 49.05 -57.43
C SER A 119 14.50 47.54 -57.54
N ASN A 120 15.44 46.83 -58.18
CA ASN A 120 15.43 45.39 -58.30
C ASN A 120 15.97 44.64 -57.06
N GLN A 121 16.60 45.33 -56.09
CA GLN A 121 17.09 44.69 -54.86
C GLN A 121 15.97 44.46 -53.84
N LYS A 122 15.29 43.31 -53.92
CA LYS A 122 14.31 42.86 -52.91
C LYS A 122 15.00 42.14 -51.73
N LEU A 123 15.82 42.85 -50.96
CA LEU A 123 16.64 42.25 -49.89
C LEU A 123 15.81 41.62 -48.75
N ILE A 124 14.66 42.22 -48.41
CA ILE A 124 13.80 41.78 -47.30
C ILE A 124 12.98 40.54 -47.66
N LYS A 125 12.76 40.27 -48.97
CA LYS A 125 11.92 39.16 -49.46
C LYS A 125 12.72 37.97 -49.99
N ARG A 126 14.02 37.88 -49.70
CA ARG A 126 14.82 36.72 -50.11
C ARG A 126 14.30 35.46 -49.41
N ASP A 127 14.36 34.34 -50.13
CA ASP A 127 13.82 33.04 -49.72
C ASP A 127 14.44 32.58 -48.38
N GLN A 128 13.73 32.87 -47.29
CA GLN A 128 14.09 32.45 -45.94
C GLN A 128 14.13 30.93 -45.83
N ASP A 129 13.29 30.22 -46.57
CA ASP A 129 13.26 28.76 -46.56
C ASP A 129 14.51 28.19 -47.20
N GLN A 130 15.04 28.79 -48.26
CA GLN A 130 16.31 28.38 -48.85
C GLN A 130 17.47 28.57 -47.88
N LEU A 131 17.51 29.70 -47.16
CA LEU A 131 18.52 29.93 -46.12
C LEU A 131 18.39 28.91 -45.00
N ASN A 132 17.18 28.71 -44.47
CA ASN A 132 16.91 27.76 -43.41
C ASN A 132 17.27 26.33 -43.81
N ARG A 133 16.89 25.89 -45.02
CA ARG A 133 17.30 24.58 -45.57
C ARG A 133 18.82 24.45 -45.67
N GLY A 134 19.52 25.50 -46.06
CA GLY A 134 20.98 25.52 -46.10
C GLY A 134 21.60 25.36 -44.72
N ILE A 135 21.09 26.10 -43.73
CA ILE A 135 21.55 26.00 -42.33
C ILE A 135 21.29 24.60 -41.78
N LEU A 136 20.08 24.05 -41.96
CA LEU A 136 19.73 22.71 -41.48
C LEU A 136 20.64 21.63 -42.06
N LYS A 137 21.02 21.75 -43.34
CA LYS A 137 21.98 20.83 -43.98
C LYS A 137 23.39 20.97 -43.40
N LEU A 138 23.82 22.16 -43.02
CA LEU A 138 25.15 22.39 -42.44
C LEU A 138 25.29 21.78 -41.04
N PHE A 139 24.23 21.78 -40.25
CA PHE A 139 24.21 21.20 -38.90
C PHE A 139 23.80 19.73 -38.86
N ASP A 140 23.46 19.14 -40.01
CA ASP A 140 23.01 17.75 -40.16
C ASP A 140 21.88 17.32 -39.19
N LEU A 141 21.07 18.30 -38.73
CA LEU A 141 20.03 18.08 -37.71
C LEU A 141 18.91 17.14 -38.16
N ASN A 142 18.78 16.93 -39.47
CA ASN A 142 17.76 16.09 -40.08
C ASN A 142 18.23 14.65 -40.34
N ASN A 143 19.52 14.36 -40.18
CA ASN A 143 20.11 13.05 -40.46
C ASN A 143 20.21 12.17 -39.21
N ILE A 144 19.41 12.48 -38.20
CA ILE A 144 19.31 11.65 -37.00
C ILE A 144 18.54 10.39 -37.39
N ILE A 145 19.28 9.37 -37.83
CA ILE A 145 18.84 7.97 -38.00
C ILE A 145 18.09 7.46 -36.75
N CYS A 146 18.27 8.11 -35.59
CA CYS A 146 17.55 7.78 -34.37
C CYS A 146 16.13 8.35 -34.25
N LYS A 147 15.62 9.19 -35.15
CA LYS A 147 14.30 9.81 -34.93
C LYS A 147 13.17 8.78 -34.96
N GLU A 148 13.17 7.90 -35.96
CA GLU A 148 12.14 6.87 -36.13
C GLU A 148 12.17 5.81 -35.03
N GLU A 149 13.36 5.33 -34.62
CA GLU A 149 13.47 4.34 -33.54
C GLU A 149 13.06 4.91 -32.18
N TYR A 150 13.37 6.18 -31.90
CA TYR A 150 12.95 6.83 -30.67
C TYR A 150 11.46 7.15 -30.67
N GLU A 151 10.90 7.60 -31.80
CA GLU A 151 9.47 7.86 -31.94
C GLU A 151 8.66 6.56 -31.75
N ILE A 152 9.06 5.46 -32.40
CA ILE A 152 8.43 4.14 -32.21
C ILE A 152 8.53 3.67 -30.75
N LYS A 153 9.67 3.93 -30.09
CA LYS A 153 9.85 3.54 -28.68
C LYS A 153 9.01 4.39 -27.74
N ILE A 154 8.87 5.68 -28.02
CA ILE A 154 8.00 6.59 -27.27
C ILE A 154 6.55 6.16 -27.42
N GLU A 155 6.07 5.92 -28.63
CA GLU A 155 4.69 5.44 -28.86
C GLU A 155 4.40 4.13 -28.12
N LYS A 156 5.34 3.17 -28.14
CA LYS A 156 5.20 1.92 -27.37
C LYS A 156 5.09 2.18 -25.87
N LEU A 157 5.95 3.06 -25.33
CA LEU A 157 5.93 3.42 -23.92
C LEU A 157 4.65 4.18 -23.53
N GLU A 158 4.10 5.01 -24.42
CA GLU A 158 2.84 5.70 -24.20
C GLU A 158 1.66 4.71 -24.16
N VAL A 159 1.63 3.73 -25.06
CA VAL A 159 0.61 2.66 -25.05
C VAL A 159 0.71 1.82 -23.78
N GLU A 160 1.93 1.45 -23.35
CA GLU A 160 2.14 0.72 -22.10
C GLU A 160 1.73 1.53 -20.87
N ASN A 161 2.08 2.81 -20.81
CA ASN A 161 1.65 3.71 -19.74
C ASN A 161 0.13 3.86 -19.68
N LYS A 162 -0.54 3.96 -20.83
CA LYS A 162 -2.00 4.02 -20.90
C LYS A 162 -2.63 2.76 -20.30
N LYS A 163 -2.14 1.57 -20.69
CA LYS A 163 -2.62 0.29 -20.12
C LYS A 163 -2.36 0.16 -18.62
N LEU A 164 -1.21 0.67 -18.14
CA LEU A 164 -0.89 0.68 -16.72
C LEU A 164 -1.81 1.62 -15.93
N ASN A 165 -2.12 2.79 -16.48
CA ASN A 165 -3.06 3.73 -15.86
C ASN A 165 -4.48 3.18 -15.81
N GLU A 166 -4.96 2.54 -16.89
CA GLU A 166 -6.28 1.87 -16.89
C GLU A 166 -6.37 0.80 -15.80
N LYS A 167 -5.33 -0.04 -15.65
CA LYS A 167 -5.26 -1.04 -14.56
C LYS A 167 -5.18 -0.39 -13.18
N LEU A 168 -4.47 0.74 -13.05
CA LEU A 168 -4.38 1.47 -11.79
C LEU A 168 -5.74 2.04 -11.39
N GLU A 169 -6.50 2.58 -12.33
CA GLU A 169 -7.86 3.07 -12.09
C GLU A 169 -8.81 1.94 -11.68
N GLU A 170 -8.79 0.81 -12.39
CA GLU A 170 -9.59 -0.38 -12.06
C GLU A 170 -9.27 -0.90 -10.66
N THR A 171 -8.00 -1.09 -10.33
CA THR A 171 -7.57 -1.53 -9.00
C THR A 171 -7.95 -0.53 -7.90
N THR A 172 -7.87 0.77 -8.18
CA THR A 172 -8.29 1.81 -7.24
C THR A 172 -9.80 1.79 -7.00
N GLN A 173 -10.61 1.55 -8.03
CA GLN A 173 -12.06 1.38 -7.88
C GLN A 173 -12.39 0.12 -7.05
N ASN A 174 -11.73 -1.00 -7.33
CA ASN A 174 -11.92 -2.24 -6.56
C ASN A 174 -11.57 -2.07 -5.08
N VAL A 175 -10.48 -1.35 -4.77
CA VAL A 175 -10.12 -1.03 -3.37
C VAL A 175 -11.22 -0.21 -2.68
N LYS A 176 -11.82 0.77 -3.37
CA LYS A 176 -12.94 1.55 -2.81
C LYS A 176 -14.17 0.69 -2.52
N ILE A 177 -14.50 -0.24 -3.43
CA ILE A 177 -15.61 -1.18 -3.24
C ILE A 177 -15.36 -2.04 -2.00
N LEU A 178 -14.19 -2.67 -1.90
CA LEU A 178 -13.82 -3.50 -0.76
C LEU A 178 -13.78 -2.72 0.57
N GLN A 179 -13.34 -1.46 0.55
CA GLN A 179 -13.39 -0.60 1.73
C GLN A 179 -14.82 -0.32 2.20
N ASN A 180 -15.75 -0.13 1.26
CA ASN A 180 -17.16 0.06 1.59
C ASN A 180 -17.79 -1.23 2.14
N GLU A 181 -17.50 -2.39 1.54
CA GLU A 181 -17.95 -3.68 2.05
C GLU A 181 -17.44 -3.94 3.47
N LEU A 182 -16.15 -3.70 3.73
CA LEU A 182 -15.56 -3.81 5.07
C LEU A 182 -16.24 -2.88 6.09
N LYS A 183 -16.63 -1.68 5.67
CA LYS A 183 -17.36 -0.74 6.53
C LYS A 183 -18.75 -1.28 6.89
N ILE A 184 -19.47 -1.83 5.90
CA ILE A 184 -20.78 -2.46 6.13
C ILE A 184 -20.65 -3.65 7.08
N THR A 185 -19.69 -4.55 6.85
CA THR A 185 -19.46 -5.72 7.70
C THR A 185 -19.12 -5.32 9.14
N ARG A 186 -18.30 -4.27 9.34
CA ARG A 186 -18.02 -3.75 10.69
C ARG A 186 -19.27 -3.25 11.40
N ASN A 187 -20.13 -2.52 10.71
CA ASN A 187 -21.38 -2.02 11.31
C ASN A 187 -22.29 -3.19 11.73
N ILE A 188 -22.44 -4.21 10.88
CA ILE A 188 -23.20 -5.42 11.21
C ILE A 188 -22.61 -6.12 12.45
N TYR A 189 -21.28 -6.23 12.53
CA TYR A 189 -20.62 -6.85 13.68
C TYR A 189 -20.88 -6.06 14.98
N GLN A 190 -20.81 -4.72 14.92
CA GLN A 190 -21.11 -3.85 16.06
C GLN A 190 -22.57 -3.98 16.52
N GLU A 191 -23.53 -4.03 15.59
CA GLU A 191 -24.94 -4.29 15.92
C GLU A 191 -25.12 -5.65 16.61
N LYS A 192 -24.44 -6.68 16.12
CA LYS A 192 -24.48 -8.03 16.72
C LYS A 192 -23.83 -8.07 18.11
N GLU A 193 -22.79 -7.29 18.34
CA GLU A 193 -22.15 -7.17 19.65
C GLU A 193 -23.12 -6.57 20.69
N VAL A 194 -23.86 -5.53 20.30
CA VAL A 194 -24.93 -4.94 21.13
C VAL A 194 -26.06 -5.94 21.41
N ASP A 195 -26.50 -6.70 20.38
CA ASP A 195 -27.51 -7.76 20.55
C ASP A 195 -27.05 -8.82 21.58
N ILE A 196 -25.79 -9.26 21.48
CA ILE A 196 -25.20 -10.25 22.38
C ILE A 196 -25.13 -9.71 23.81
N GLU A 197 -24.73 -8.45 23.99
CA GLU A 197 -24.64 -7.82 25.31
C GLU A 197 -26.04 -7.68 25.95
N HIS A 198 -27.04 -7.28 25.16
CA HIS A 198 -28.42 -7.24 25.60
C HIS A 198 -28.94 -8.63 26.02
N LEU A 199 -28.66 -9.67 25.24
CA LEU A 199 -29.06 -11.04 25.57
C LEU A 199 -28.40 -11.54 26.87
N LYS A 200 -27.12 -11.24 27.08
CA LYS A 200 -26.41 -11.56 28.34
C LYS A 200 -27.09 -10.88 29.53
N LYS A 201 -27.41 -9.59 29.42
CA LYS A 201 -28.10 -8.86 30.49
C LYS A 201 -29.47 -9.45 30.82
N VAL A 202 -30.28 -9.78 29.81
CA VAL A 202 -31.58 -10.44 30.00
C VAL A 202 -31.42 -11.81 30.69
N GLN A 203 -30.37 -12.56 30.36
CA GLN A 203 -30.07 -13.83 30.99
C GLN A 203 -29.64 -13.66 32.45
N ASP A 204 -28.80 -12.68 32.74
CA ASP A 204 -28.34 -12.35 34.09
C ASP A 204 -29.50 -11.88 34.98
N ASP A 205 -30.42 -11.06 34.44
CA ASP A 205 -31.64 -10.63 35.14
C ASP A 205 -32.55 -11.82 35.48
N LYS A 206 -32.70 -12.77 34.54
CA LYS A 206 -33.47 -14.02 34.78
C LYS A 206 -32.82 -14.90 35.84
N LEU A 207 -31.50 -15.07 35.79
CA LEU A 207 -30.74 -15.84 36.78
C LEU A 207 -30.86 -15.21 38.17
N THR A 208 -30.72 -13.88 38.25
CA THR A 208 -30.87 -13.11 39.49
C THR A 208 -32.29 -13.24 40.06
N GLY A 209 -33.31 -13.14 39.21
CA GLY A 209 -34.71 -13.35 39.61
C GLY A 209 -34.98 -14.77 40.14
N ALA A 210 -34.42 -15.79 39.47
CA ALA A 210 -34.53 -17.18 39.93
C ALA A 210 -33.79 -17.41 41.26
N LEU A 211 -32.60 -16.83 41.43
CA LEU A 211 -31.82 -16.91 42.67
C LEU A 211 -32.57 -16.27 43.84
N ASN A 212 -33.13 -15.07 43.64
CA ASN A 212 -33.95 -14.39 44.65
C ASN A 212 -35.19 -15.20 45.05
N LYS A 213 -35.83 -15.87 44.09
CA LYS A 213 -36.95 -16.78 44.37
C LYS A 213 -36.53 -17.99 45.20
N ILE A 214 -35.38 -18.58 44.92
CA ILE A 214 -34.83 -19.70 45.71
C ILE A 214 -34.55 -19.23 47.15
N ILE A 215 -33.89 -18.07 47.31
CA ILE A 215 -33.60 -17.50 48.64
C ILE A 215 -34.89 -17.30 49.42
N PHE A 216 -35.92 -16.71 48.81
CA PHE A 216 -37.23 -16.51 49.44
C PHE A 216 -37.87 -17.83 49.88
N LEU A 217 -37.87 -18.85 49.02
CA LEU A 217 -38.43 -20.17 49.35
C LEU A 217 -37.63 -20.87 50.46
N GLU A 218 -36.31 -20.71 50.52
CA GLU A 218 -35.48 -21.23 51.61
C GLU A 218 -35.80 -20.55 52.95
N GLU A 219 -36.06 -19.24 52.94
CA GLU A 219 -36.49 -18.51 54.14
C GLU A 219 -37.86 -18.96 54.63
N GLU A 220 -38.84 -19.18 53.72
CA GLU A 220 -40.14 -19.75 54.08
C GLU A 220 -40.00 -21.15 54.65
N ARG A 221 -39.20 -22.01 54.00
CA ARG A 221 -38.94 -23.38 54.50
C ARG A 221 -38.34 -23.35 55.90
N LYS A 222 -37.39 -22.45 56.18
CA LYS A 222 -36.80 -22.29 57.53
C LYS A 222 -37.83 -21.87 58.57
N LYS A 223 -38.75 -20.96 58.23
CA LYS A 223 -39.85 -20.55 59.13
C LYS A 223 -40.77 -21.72 59.44
N ASP A 224 -41.10 -22.54 58.45
CA ASP A 224 -41.96 -23.71 58.65
C ASP A 224 -41.23 -24.82 59.43
N GLU A 225 -39.95 -25.07 59.16
CA GLU A 225 -39.12 -25.97 59.97
C GLU A 225 -39.09 -25.53 61.45
N GLU A 226 -39.01 -24.22 61.72
CA GLU A 226 -39.05 -23.69 63.08
C GLU A 226 -40.42 -23.91 63.74
N LYS A 227 -41.53 -23.70 63.02
CA LYS A 227 -42.88 -24.02 63.51
C LYS A 227 -43.02 -25.51 63.84
N TYR A 228 -42.58 -26.39 62.94
CA TYR A 228 -42.63 -27.84 63.18
C TYR A 228 -41.78 -28.25 64.37
N ARG A 229 -40.59 -27.67 64.56
CA ARG A 229 -39.76 -27.90 65.76
C ARG A 229 -40.50 -27.50 67.05
N LYS A 230 -41.21 -26.38 67.05
CA LYS A 230 -42.04 -25.95 68.20
C LYS A 230 -43.16 -26.95 68.50
N ILE A 231 -43.89 -27.40 67.47
CA ILE A 231 -44.95 -28.41 67.60
C ILE A 231 -44.40 -29.72 68.14
N ILE A 232 -43.27 -30.21 67.59
CA ILE A 232 -42.63 -31.45 68.07
C ILE A 232 -42.25 -31.29 69.54
N PHE A 233 -41.59 -30.19 69.90
CA PHE A 233 -41.19 -29.92 71.29
C PHE A 233 -42.39 -29.85 72.26
N GLU A 234 -43.50 -29.23 71.86
CA GLU A 234 -44.74 -29.19 72.64
C GLU A 234 -45.35 -30.59 72.79
N SER A 235 -45.41 -31.37 71.71
CA SER A 235 -45.92 -32.74 71.74
C SER A 235 -45.06 -33.69 72.58
N GLU A 236 -43.74 -33.54 72.54
CA GLU A 236 -42.80 -34.30 73.39
C GLU A 236 -43.02 -33.95 74.87
N LYS A 237 -43.25 -32.67 75.17
CA LYS A 237 -43.59 -32.20 76.52
C LYS A 237 -44.93 -32.80 77.00
N GLU A 238 -45.95 -32.80 76.16
CA GLU A 238 -47.25 -33.42 76.46
C GLU A 238 -47.14 -34.93 76.68
N CYS A 239 -46.42 -35.64 75.81
CA CYS A 239 -46.14 -37.07 75.96
C CYS A 239 -45.41 -37.37 77.28
N LYS A 240 -44.44 -36.54 77.66
CA LYS A 240 -43.72 -36.69 78.93
C LYS A 240 -44.64 -36.50 80.13
N ILE A 241 -45.51 -35.48 80.11
CA ILE A 241 -46.53 -35.26 81.15
C ILE A 241 -47.50 -36.45 81.22
N ALA A 242 -47.94 -36.97 80.07
CA ALA A 242 -48.84 -38.12 80.01
C ALA A 242 -48.18 -39.39 80.57
N LEU A 243 -46.91 -39.64 80.25
CA LEU A 243 -46.12 -40.74 80.83
C LEU A 243 -45.99 -40.60 82.35
N GLU A 244 -45.63 -39.41 82.84
CA GLU A 244 -45.53 -39.14 84.29
C GLU A 244 -46.88 -39.35 85.00
N ASN A 245 -47.99 -38.96 84.37
CA ASN A 245 -49.34 -39.18 84.90
C ASN A 245 -49.74 -40.66 84.88
N TYR A 246 -49.39 -41.39 83.81
CA TYR A 246 -49.62 -42.82 83.70
C TYR A 246 -48.84 -43.60 84.76
N GLU A 247 -47.56 -43.27 84.98
CA GLU A 247 -46.74 -43.83 86.05
C GLU A 247 -47.32 -43.56 87.46
N LYS A 248 -47.88 -42.36 87.69
CA LYS A 248 -48.58 -42.05 88.95
C LYS A 248 -49.85 -42.89 89.14
N LEU A 249 -50.66 -43.07 88.08
CA LEU A 249 -51.86 -43.91 88.12
C LEU A 249 -51.53 -45.39 88.35
N LEU A 250 -50.46 -45.90 87.74
CA LEU A 250 -49.94 -47.25 87.98
C LEU A 250 -49.54 -47.46 89.46
N LYS A 251 -48.90 -46.46 90.08
CA LYS A 251 -48.55 -46.50 91.51
C LYS A 251 -49.79 -46.48 92.42
N GLN A 252 -50.89 -45.86 92.01
CA GLN A 252 -52.14 -45.78 92.79
C GLN A 252 -53.04 -47.02 92.64
N SER A 253 -52.96 -47.73 91.51
CA SER A 253 -53.82 -48.89 91.23
C SER A 253 -53.33 -50.20 91.87
N GLY A 254 -52.22 -50.19 92.62
CA GLY A 254 -51.71 -51.37 93.32
C GLY A 254 -51.18 -52.47 92.39
N TYR A 255 -50.91 -52.15 91.12
CA TYR A 255 -50.39 -53.09 90.14
C TYR A 255 -48.88 -53.30 90.37
N SER A 256 -48.50 -54.39 91.06
CA SER A 256 -47.10 -54.79 91.19
C SER A 256 -46.62 -55.44 89.88
N GLU A 257 -45.58 -54.86 89.29
CA GLU A 257 -44.88 -55.35 88.10
C GLU A 257 -44.50 -56.83 88.24
N ASN A 258 -45.16 -57.69 87.47
CA ASN A 258 -44.64 -59.01 87.12
C ASN A 258 -45.22 -59.47 85.79
N LYS A 259 -44.72 -58.83 84.71
CA LYS A 259 -44.49 -59.44 83.38
C LYS A 259 -44.08 -58.33 82.40
N ILE A 260 -42.77 -58.10 82.30
CA ILE A 260 -42.18 -57.37 81.18
C ILE A 260 -42.18 -58.32 79.98
N TYR A 261 -43.10 -58.13 79.04
CA TYR A 261 -42.93 -58.68 77.69
C TYR A 261 -41.93 -57.79 76.95
N ARG A 262 -40.77 -58.36 76.61
CA ARG A 262 -39.88 -57.81 75.60
C ARG A 262 -40.65 -57.72 74.28
N LEU A 263 -40.82 -56.50 73.78
CA LEU A 263 -41.09 -56.22 72.37
C LEU A 263 -39.80 -55.66 71.75
N ASP A 264 -38.75 -56.47 71.81
CA ASP A 264 -37.66 -56.43 70.82
C ASP A 264 -38.20 -57.17 69.59
N ASP A 265 -38.75 -56.45 68.62
CA ASP A 265 -38.82 -56.81 67.19
C ASP A 265 -39.94 -56.00 66.52
N GLY A 266 -39.59 -54.94 65.77
CA GLY A 266 -40.63 -54.24 65.01
C GLY A 266 -40.30 -52.92 64.34
N LEU A 267 -39.14 -52.28 64.58
CA LEU A 267 -38.74 -51.12 63.78
C LEU A 267 -37.76 -51.55 62.69
N LYS A 268 -38.33 -52.26 61.71
CA LYS A 268 -37.75 -52.47 60.39
C LYS A 268 -37.37 -51.11 59.80
N LYS A 269 -36.08 -50.97 59.47
CA LYS A 269 -35.51 -50.18 58.37
C LYS A 269 -36.58 -49.47 57.53
N SER A 270 -36.94 -48.23 57.86
CA SER A 270 -37.46 -47.31 56.84
C SER A 270 -36.24 -46.77 56.10
N SER A 271 -36.04 -47.33 54.91
CA SER A 271 -35.03 -46.91 53.96
C SER A 271 -35.08 -45.39 53.76
N VAL A 272 -33.97 -44.74 54.03
CA VAL A 272 -33.66 -43.39 53.56
C VAL A 272 -33.79 -43.41 52.02
N ILE A 273 -34.91 -42.90 51.50
CA ILE A 273 -35.06 -42.61 50.07
C ILE A 273 -34.11 -41.44 49.77
N ARG A 274 -32.94 -41.75 49.21
CA ARG A 274 -32.07 -40.73 48.62
C ARG A 274 -32.74 -40.21 47.34
N PRO A 275 -32.94 -38.88 47.19
CA PRO A 275 -33.34 -38.31 45.92
C PRO A 275 -32.22 -38.53 44.90
N GLU A 276 -32.53 -39.16 43.78
CA GLU A 276 -31.63 -39.26 42.62
C GLU A 276 -31.26 -37.85 42.13
N LYS A 277 -29.95 -37.60 42.05
CA LYS A 277 -29.41 -36.44 41.34
C LYS A 277 -29.73 -36.60 39.84
N ARG A 278 -30.75 -35.90 39.36
CA ARG A 278 -30.90 -35.65 37.91
C ARG A 278 -29.79 -34.71 37.47
N LYS A 279 -28.88 -35.22 36.64
CA LYS A 279 -27.96 -34.40 35.84
C LYS A 279 -28.77 -33.79 34.69
N TYR A 280 -28.75 -32.47 34.59
CA TYR A 280 -28.98 -31.72 33.36
C TYR A 280 -27.69 -30.99 33.03
#